data_AF-A0A7C3IMB9-F1
#
_entry.id   AF-A0A7C3IMB9-F1
#
_cell.length_a   1.000
_cell.length_b   1.000
_cell.length_c   1.000
_cell.angle_alpha   90.00
_cell.angle_beta   90.00
_cell.angle_gamma   90.00
#
_symmetry.space_group_name_H-M   'P 1'
#
loop_
_entity.id
_entity.type
_entity.pdbx_description
1 polymer ?
#
loop_
_entity_poly.entity_id
_entity_poly.type
_entity_poly.pdbx_seq_one_letter_code
_entity_poly.pdbx_strand_id
1 'polypeptide(L)'
;MTELKSSYEIALAKIKEQGIAESTPLTEEQKQRIAEIKKEYEAKAAEKKILLQGADELSAELRQLEIRRDEKIQAVYREAQGADG
;
A
#
# COMPACT_ATOMS: atom_id res chain seq x y z
N MET A 1 27.90 17.45 -2.45
CA MET A 1 26.84 17.39 -1.42
C MET A 1 25.79 16.43 -1.92
N THR A 2 25.59 15.29 -1.26
CA THR A 2 24.53 14.33 -1.62
C THR A 2 23.20 14.89 -1.15
N GLU A 3 22.35 15.30 -2.08
CA GLU A 3 20.99 15.74 -1.78
C GLU A 3 20.23 14.59 -1.09
N LEU A 4 19.78 14.84 0.15
CA LEU A 4 18.88 13.93 0.84
C LEU A 4 17.55 13.93 0.08
N LYS A 5 17.33 12.90 -0.74
CA LYS A 5 16.06 12.71 -1.44
C LYS A 5 14.93 12.62 -0.43
N SER A 6 13.88 13.41 -0.62
CA SER A 6 12.68 13.37 0.23
C SER A 6 12.07 11.97 0.23
N SER A 7 11.41 11.56 1.31
CA SER A 7 10.71 10.28 1.39
C SER A 7 9.72 10.08 0.23
N TYR A 8 9.17 11.18 -0.30
CA TYR A 8 8.35 11.20 -1.50
C TYR A 8 9.13 10.82 -2.77
N GLU A 9 10.34 11.35 -2.94
CA GLU A 9 11.21 11.02 -4.07
C GLU A 9 11.74 9.58 -4.00
N ILE A 10 11.96 9.06 -2.79
CA ILE A 10 12.30 7.65 -2.58
C ILE A 10 11.11 6.76 -2.98
N ALA A 11 9.88 7.14 -2.62
CA ALA A 11 8.68 6.41 -3.02
C ALA A 11 8.49 6.45 -4.55
N LEU A 12 8.65 7.62 -5.18
CA LEU A 12 8.61 7.76 -6.64
C LEU A 12 9.72 6.98 -7.35
N ALA A 13 10.94 6.98 -6.81
CA ALA A 13 12.05 6.21 -7.36
C ALA A 13 11.77 4.71 -7.31
N LYS A 14 11.21 4.20 -6.21
CA LYS A 14 10.78 2.79 -6.09
C LYS A 14 9.65 2.44 -7.05
N ILE A 15 8.68 3.34 -7.22
CA ILE A 15 7.57 3.18 -8.18
C ILE A 15 8.12 3.11 -9.61
N LYS A 16 9.06 3.98 -9.96
CA LYS A 16 9.72 4.02 -11.26
C LYS A 16 10.59 2.78 -11.52
N GLU A 17 11.33 2.32 -10.51
CA GLU A 17 12.18 1.13 -10.60
C GLU A 17 11.36 -0.17 -10.75
N GLN A 18 10.11 -0.18 -10.27
CA GLN A 18 9.16 -1.29 -10.43
C GLN A 18 8.44 -1.31 -11.79
N GLY A 19 8.80 -0.44 -12.75
CA GLY A 19 8.21 -0.46 -14.09
C GLY A 19 6.75 0.00 -14.12
N ILE A 20 6.31 0.76 -13.12
CA ILE A 20 5.05 1.51 -13.18
C ILE A 20 5.30 2.66 -14.17
N ALA A 21 5.15 2.34 -15.46
CA ALA A 21 5.12 3.30 -16.55
C ALA A 21 4.17 4.44 -16.17
N GLU A 22 4.62 5.69 -16.39
CA GLU A 22 3.93 6.95 -16.09
C GLU A 22 2.54 6.75 -15.51
N SER A 23 2.47 6.71 -14.17
CA SER A 23 1.27 6.32 -13.44
C SER A 23 0.05 7.02 -14.02
N THR A 24 -0.79 6.28 -14.75
CA THR A 24 -2.11 6.75 -15.15
C THR A 24 -2.73 7.38 -13.91
N PRO A 25 -3.08 8.68 -13.97
CA PRO A 25 -3.57 9.36 -12.79
C PRO A 25 -4.82 8.63 -12.31
N LEU A 26 -4.79 8.17 -11.06
CA LEU A 26 -5.93 7.47 -10.48
C LEU A 26 -7.16 8.36 -10.50
N THR A 27 -8.31 7.78 -10.82
CA THR A 27 -9.61 8.45 -10.65
C THR A 27 -9.88 8.70 -9.17
N GLU A 28 -10.76 9.64 -8.86
CA GLU A 28 -11.17 9.89 -7.47
C GLU A 28 -11.80 8.65 -6.83
N GLU A 29 -12.53 7.84 -7.60
CA GLU A 29 -13.07 6.56 -7.14
C GLU A 29 -11.97 5.55 -6.77
N GLN A 30 -10.92 5.45 -7.58
CA GLN A 30 -9.78 4.56 -7.29
C GLN A 30 -9.01 5.04 -6.05
N LYS A 31 -8.80 6.35 -5.90
CA LYS A 31 -8.18 6.93 -4.70
C LYS A 31 -9.01 6.65 -3.45
N GLN A 32 -10.34 6.82 -3.55
CA GLN A 32 -11.28 6.55 -2.47
C GLN A 32 -11.22 5.07 -2.07
N ARG A 33 -11.21 4.16 -3.04
CA ARG A 33 -11.08 2.71 -2.79
C ARG A 33 -9.75 2.36 -2.11
N ILE A 34 -8.64 2.99 -2.51
CA ILE A 34 -7.35 2.82 -1.81
C ILE A 34 -7.42 3.31 -0.37
N ALA A 35 -8.08 4.45 -0.11
CA ALA A 35 -8.24 4.97 1.25
C ALA A 35 -9.09 4.03 2.13
N GLU A 36 -10.15 3.44 1.56
CA GLU A 36 -10.98 2.44 2.23
C GLU A 36 -10.19 1.18 2.56
N ILE A 37 -9.39 0.67 1.62
CA ILE A 37 -8.50 -0.48 1.86
C ILE A 37 -7.53 -0.18 3.01
N LYS A 38 -6.91 1.00 3.04
CA LYS A 38 -5.99 1.39 4.13
C LYS A 38 -6.71 1.39 5.47
N LYS A 39 -7.87 2.05 5.55
CA LYS A 39 -8.68 2.12 6.77
C LYS A 39 -9.10 0.73 7.27
N GLU A 40 -9.55 -0.15 6.37
CA GLU A 40 -9.93 -1.53 6.70
C GLU A 40 -8.77 -2.30 7.34
N TYR A 41 -7.58 -2.22 6.75
CA TYR A 41 -6.42 -2.95 7.23
C TYR A 41 -5.78 -2.34 8.48
N GLU A 42 -5.88 -1.03 8.67
CA GLU A 42 -5.52 -0.37 9.92
C GLU A 42 -6.39 -0.85 11.08
N ALA A 43 -7.71 -0.96 10.86
CA ALA A 43 -8.63 -1.52 11.85
C ALA A 43 -8.28 -2.97 12.20
N LYS A 44 -8.08 -3.83 11.19
CA LYS A 44 -7.65 -5.24 11.40
C LYS A 44 -6.33 -5.35 12.15
N ALA A 45 -5.37 -4.49 11.84
CA ALA A 45 -4.08 -4.46 12.53
C ALA A 45 -4.25 -4.04 13.99
N ALA A 46 -5.10 -3.05 14.27
CA ALA A 46 -5.42 -2.63 15.64
C ALA A 46 -6.09 -3.76 16.44
N GLU A 47 -7.07 -4.46 15.85
CA GLU A 47 -7.69 -5.64 16.46
C GLU A 47 -6.67 -6.73 16.77
N LYS A 48 -5.79 -7.07 15.82
CA LYS A 48 -4.73 -8.06 16.03
C LYS A 48 -3.75 -7.66 17.13
N LYS A 49 -3.37 -6.38 17.21
CA LYS A 49 -2.51 -5.86 18.30
C LYS A 49 -3.13 -6.06 19.68
N ILE A 50 -4.45 -5.91 19.79
CA ILE A 50 -5.17 -6.13 21.05
C ILE A 50 -5.28 -7.63 21.33
N LEU A 51 -5.70 -8.43 20.35
CA LEU A 51 -5.98 -9.86 20.54
C LEU A 51 -4.70 -10.69 20.80
N LEU A 52 -3.59 -10.33 20.17
CA LEU A 52 -2.33 -11.07 20.23
C LEU A 52 -1.27 -10.32 21.05
N GLN A 53 -1.71 -9.44 21.95
CA GLN A 53 -0.79 -8.65 22.76
C GLN A 53 0.14 -9.56 23.58
N GLY A 54 1.45 -9.46 23.33
CA GLY A 54 2.47 -10.27 24.00
C GLY A 54 2.66 -11.68 23.41
N ALA A 55 1.94 -12.04 22.34
CA ALA A 55 2.17 -13.28 21.62
C ALA A 55 3.30 -13.12 20.58
N ASP A 56 4.13 -14.16 20.45
CA ASP A 56 5.27 -14.18 19.51
C ASP A 56 4.83 -14.03 18.04
N GLU A 57 3.63 -14.51 17.71
CA GLU A 57 3.08 -14.49 16.36
C GLU A 57 2.56 -13.11 15.92
N LEU A 58 2.38 -12.15 16.83
CA LEU A 58 1.82 -10.82 16.51
C LEU A 58 2.57 -10.13 15.37
N SER A 59 3.91 -10.17 15.40
CA SER A 59 4.74 -9.55 14.36
C SER A 59 4.52 -10.19 12.98
N ALA A 60 4.36 -11.51 12.93
CA ALA A 60 4.11 -12.23 11.69
C ALA A 60 2.71 -11.92 11.14
N GLU A 61 1.70 -11.91 12.01
CA GLU A 61 0.30 -11.58 11.66
C GLU A 61 0.17 -10.15 11.11
N LEU A 62 0.81 -9.18 11.74
CA LEU A 62 0.82 -7.80 11.25
C LEU A 62 1.48 -7.67 9.88
N ARG A 63 2.61 -8.36 9.67
CA ARG A 63 3.29 -8.39 8.37
C ARG A 63 2.41 -9.00 7.28
N GLN A 64 1.67 -10.07 7.59
CA GLN A 64 0.73 -10.67 6.63
C GLN A 64 -0.41 -9.71 6.27
N LEU A 65 -0.91 -8.93 7.23
CA LEU A 65 -1.90 -7.89 6.96
C LEU A 65 -1.34 -6.79 6.06
N GLU A 66 -0.11 -6.32 6.29
CA GLU A 66 0.54 -5.33 5.44
C GLU A 66 0.72 -5.82 4.00
N ILE A 67 1.21 -7.05 3.81
CA ILE A 67 1.37 -7.66 2.48
C ILE A 67 0.02 -7.70 1.76
N ARG A 68 -1.04 -8.22 2.41
CA ARG A 68 -2.37 -8.31 1.81
C ARG A 68 -2.98 -6.93 1.49
N ARG A 69 -2.73 -5.93 2.34
CA ARG A 69 -3.14 -4.53 2.06
C ARG A 69 -2.47 -4.05 0.78
N ASP A 70 -1.17 -4.24 0.67
CA ASP A 70 -0.38 -3.76 -0.45
C ASP A 70 -0.78 -4.49 -1.74
N GLU A 71 -1.03 -5.81 -1.69
CA GLU A 71 -1.55 -6.58 -2.82
C GLU A 71 -2.89 -6.03 -3.34
N LYS A 72 -3.81 -5.68 -2.44
CA LYS A 72 -5.11 -5.08 -2.79
C LYS A 72 -4.94 -3.69 -3.39
N ILE A 73 -4.07 -2.86 -2.83
CA ILE A 73 -3.77 -1.53 -3.38
C ILE A 73 -3.14 -1.65 -4.78
N GLN A 74 -2.21 -2.58 -4.97
CA GLN A 74 -1.60 -2.87 -6.26
C GLN A 74 -2.63 -3.39 -7.28
N ALA A 75 -3.65 -4.13 -6.85
CA ALA A 75 -4.75 -4.50 -7.74
C ALA A 75 -5.49 -3.28 -8.27
N VAL A 76 -5.76 -2.26 -7.44
CA VAL A 76 -6.38 -0.99 -7.91
C VAL A 76 -5.47 -0.27 -8.90
N TYR A 77 -4.16 -0.24 -8.67
CA TYR A 77 -3.20 0.33 -9.64
C TYR A 77 -3.18 -0.45 -10.97
N ARG A 78 -3.23 -1.79 -10.94
CA ARG A 78 -3.29 -2.61 -12.15
C ARG A 78 -4.60 -2.41 -12.92
N GLU A 79 -5.73 -2.30 -12.21
CA GLU A 79 -7.02 -1.96 -12.82
C GLU A 79 -6.96 -0.60 -13.53
N ALA A 80 -6.32 0.39 -12.90
CA ALA A 80 -6.14 1.71 -13.51
C ALA A 80 -5.26 1.68 -14.77
N GLN A 81 -4.28 0.77 -14.84
CA GLN A 81 -3.42 0.59 -16.02
C GLN A 81 -4.09 -0.21 -17.15
N GLY A 82 -5.06 -1.07 -16.83
CA GLY A 82 -5.77 -1.92 -17.80
C GLY A 82 -7.09 -1.34 -18.32
N ALA A 83 -7.59 -0.25 -17.73
CA ALA A 83 -8.87 0.38 -18.11
C ALA A 83 -8.77 1.31 -19.34
N ASP A 84 -7.57 1.54 -19.87
CA ASP A 84 -7.28 2.39 -21.03
C ASP A 84 -7.00 1.58 -22.33
N GLY A 85 -7.42 0.30 -22.37
CA GLY A 85 -7.25 -0.62 -23.51
C GLY A 85 -8.52 -0.84 -24.33
#